data_AF-A0A7D5M551-F1
#
_entry.id   AF-A0A7D5M551-F1
#
_cell.length_a   1.000
_cell.length_b   1.000
_cell.length_c   1.000
_cell.angle_alpha   90.00
_cell.angle_beta   90.00
_cell.angle_gamma   90.00
#
_symmetry.space_group_name_H-M   'P 1'
#
loop_
_entity.id
_entity.type
_entity.pdbx_description
1 polymer ?
#
loop_
_entity_poly.entity_id
_entity_poly.type
_entity_poly.pdbx_seq_one_letter_code
_entity_poly.pdbx_strand_id
1 'polypeptide(L)'
;MASIIIIPIIIVAIIGLSGYLAYRFLIYDLYCKRSVNQTLLKYNIKKTPSEIIKEYYHNKGEQISHKEIQLLEKNYRQNEPEQFLAMYDAIRDKSKNKE
;
A
#
# COMPACT_ATOMS: atom_id res chain seq x y z
N MET A 1 9.35 41.40 -25.86
CA MET A 1 8.08 41.33 -25.10
C MET A 1 7.58 39.90 -24.91
N ALA A 2 7.56 39.03 -25.94
CA ALA A 2 7.09 37.65 -25.80
C ALA A 2 7.83 36.81 -24.73
N SER A 3 9.17 36.90 -24.64
CA SER A 3 9.97 36.13 -23.68
C SER A 3 9.60 36.39 -22.20
N ILE A 4 9.21 37.62 -21.87
CA ILE A 4 8.83 38.04 -20.51
C ILE A 4 7.54 37.35 -20.05
N ILE A 5 6.66 36.98 -20.99
CA ILE A 5 5.40 36.30 -20.72
C ILE A 5 5.58 34.76 -20.73
N ILE A 6 6.47 34.26 -21.59
CA ILE A 6 6.66 32.81 -21.77
C ILE A 6 7.38 32.16 -20.57
N ILE A 7 8.42 32.82 -20.03
CA ILE A 7 9.20 32.30 -18.88
C ILE A 7 8.31 31.98 -17.65
N PRO A 8 7.45 32.90 -17.15
CA PRO A 8 6.63 32.61 -15.99
C PRO A 8 5.60 31.50 -16.23
N ILE A 9 5.05 31.39 -17.46
CA ILE A 9 4.11 30.33 -17.81
C ILE A 9 4.78 28.96 -17.73
N ILE A 10 6.01 28.84 -18.24
CA ILE A 10 6.79 27.60 -18.19
C ILE A 10 7.09 27.21 -16.74
N ILE A 11 7.45 28.19 -15.88
CA ILE A 11 7.72 27.93 -14.47
C ILE A 11 6.47 27.38 -13.76
N VAL A 12 5.31 28.01 -13.96
CA VAL A 12 4.04 27.55 -13.38
C VAL A 12 3.69 26.14 -13.88
N ALA A 13 3.89 25.86 -15.16
CA ALA A 13 3.66 24.54 -15.73
C ALA A 13 4.56 23.48 -15.09
N ILE A 14 5.86 23.75 -14.93
CA ILE A 14 6.82 22.83 -14.31
C ILE A 14 6.45 22.56 -12.85
N ILE A 15 6.11 23.60 -12.08
CA ILE A 15 5.71 23.46 -10.68
C ILE A 15 4.40 22.66 -10.56
N GLY A 16 3.41 22.95 -11.40
CA GLY A 16 2.14 22.22 -11.43
C GLY A 16 2.34 20.73 -11.74
N LEU A 17 3.13 20.41 -12.78
CA LEU A 17 3.44 19.03 -13.14
C LEU A 17 4.19 18.31 -12.01
N SER A 18 5.22 18.96 -11.47
CA SER A 18 6.06 18.39 -10.41
C SER A 18 5.27 18.18 -9.12
N GLY A 19 4.39 19.11 -8.76
CA GLY A 19 3.48 18.99 -7.62
C GLY A 19 2.49 17.84 -7.80
N TYR A 20 1.90 17.70 -8.99
CA TYR A 20 1.00 16.59 -9.30
C TYR A 20 1.71 15.23 -9.22
N LEU A 21 2.92 15.13 -9.77
CA LEU A 21 3.76 13.93 -9.68
C LEU A 21 4.08 13.58 -8.22
N ALA A 22 4.53 14.56 -7.43
CA ALA A 22 4.82 14.35 -6.01
C ALA A 22 3.58 13.90 -5.23
N TYR A 23 2.42 14.52 -5.47
CA TYR A 23 1.16 14.11 -4.84
C TYR A 23 0.79 12.67 -5.19
N ARG A 24 0.82 12.31 -6.48
CA ARG A 24 0.42 10.99 -6.96
C ARG A 24 1.37 9.87 -6.52
N PHE A 25 2.67 10.13 -6.42
CA PHE A 25 3.64 9.09 -6.08
C PHE A 25 3.96 8.99 -4.59
N LEU A 26 4.01 10.10 -3.86
CA LEU A 26 4.40 10.09 -2.45
C LEU A 26 3.18 10.16 -1.53
N ILE A 27 2.32 11.16 -1.72
CA ILE A 27 1.20 11.41 -0.80
C ILE A 27 0.17 10.28 -0.90
N TYR A 28 -0.15 9.83 -2.12
CA TYR A 28 -1.08 8.74 -2.33
C TYR A 28 -0.59 7.42 -1.70
N ASP A 29 0.69 7.08 -1.86
CA ASP A 29 1.27 5.85 -1.31
C ASP A 29 1.27 5.87 0.23
N LEU A 30 1.63 7.02 0.82
CA LEU A 30 1.57 7.23 2.28
C LEU A 30 0.14 7.15 2.82
N TYR A 31 -0.83 7.71 2.09
CA TYR A 31 -2.24 7.65 2.48
C TYR A 31 -2.76 6.21 2.51
N CYS A 32 -2.48 5.42 1.46
CA CYS A 32 -2.86 4.01 1.39
C CYS A 32 -2.23 3.20 2.54
N LYS A 33 -0.94 3.40 2.81
CA LYS A 33 -0.25 2.74 3.93
C LYS A 33 -0.88 3.09 5.28
N ARG A 34 -1.20 4.36 5.51
CA ARG A 34 -1.85 4.82 6.74
C ARG A 34 -3.25 4.26 6.90
N SER A 35 -4.05 4.25 5.83
CA SER A 35 -5.43 3.75 5.82
C SER A 35 -5.49 2.26 6.18
N VAL A 36 -4.66 1.43 5.54
CA VAL A 36 -4.61 -0.01 5.84
C VAL A 36 -4.14 -0.25 7.27
N ASN A 37 -3.11 0.46 7.72
CA ASN A 37 -2.61 0.29 9.08
C ASN A 37 -3.65 0.70 10.14
N GLN A 38 -4.40 1.78 9.92
CA GLN A 38 -5.50 2.18 10.79
C GLN A 38 -6.64 1.15 10.80
N THR A 39 -6.93 0.55 9.65
CA THR A 39 -7.94 -0.52 9.53
C THR A 39 -7.52 -1.74 10.33
N LEU A 40 -6.27 -2.20 10.19
CA LEU A 40 -5.74 -3.32 10.97
C LEU A 40 -5.78 -3.03 12.49
N LEU A 41 -5.38 -1.82 12.90
CA LEU A 41 -5.47 -1.40 14.30
C LEU A 41 -6.91 -1.37 14.82
N LYS A 42 -7.88 -0.93 14.00
CA LYS A 42 -9.31 -0.91 14.36
C LYS A 42 -9.84 -2.31 14.69
N TYR A 43 -9.34 -3.33 13.99
CA TYR A 43 -9.68 -4.74 14.25
C TYR A 43 -8.77 -5.41 15.29
N ASN A 44 -7.97 -4.64 16.05
CA ASN A 44 -6.99 -5.15 17.03
C ASN A 44 -5.92 -6.09 16.42
N ILE A 45 -5.68 -5.99 15.12
CA ILE A 45 -4.66 -6.76 14.44
C ILE A 45 -3.31 -6.06 14.64
N LYS A 46 -2.47 -6.62 15.50
CA LYS A 46 -1.10 -6.10 15.75
C LYS A 46 -0.09 -6.50 14.68
N LYS A 47 -0.45 -7.41 13.78
CA LYS A 47 0.43 -7.90 12.70
C LYS A 47 0.53 -6.86 11.59
N THR A 48 1.72 -6.72 11.02
CA THR A 48 1.94 -5.85 9.86
C THR A 48 1.33 -6.46 8.59
N PRO A 49 0.93 -5.63 7.60
CA PRO A 49 0.45 -6.14 6.30
C PRO A 49 1.39 -7.17 5.66
N SER A 50 2.69 -6.94 5.74
CA SER A 50 3.71 -7.84 5.18
C SER A 50 3.79 -9.18 5.92
N GLU A 51 3.62 -9.19 7.24
CA GLU A 51 3.54 -10.41 8.04
C GLU A 51 2.28 -11.22 7.75
N ILE A 52 1.13 -10.55 7.59
CA ILE A 52 -0.14 -11.21 7.21
C ILE A 52 0.04 -11.93 5.86
N ILE A 53 0.61 -11.25 4.86
CA ILE A 53 0.90 -11.88 3.55
C ILE A 53 1.84 -13.07 3.73
N LYS A 54 2.98 -12.87 4.40
CA LYS A 54 3.98 -13.93 4.59
C LYS A 54 3.37 -15.18 5.22
N GLU A 55 2.57 -15.01 6.27
CA GLU A 55 1.94 -16.12 6.99
C GLU A 55 0.81 -16.78 6.20
N TYR A 56 0.01 -16.00 5.46
CA TYR A 56 -1.04 -16.53 4.60
C TYR A 56 -0.47 -17.45 3.51
N TYR A 57 0.58 -17.00 2.81
CA TYR A 57 1.24 -17.80 1.78
C TYR A 57 2.00 -18.99 2.36
N HIS A 58 2.67 -18.81 3.49
CA HIS A 58 3.31 -19.92 4.20
C HIS A 58 2.29 -20.99 4.62
N ASN A 59 1.11 -20.58 5.09
CA ASN A 59 0.01 -21.48 5.43
C ASN A 59 -0.56 -22.20 4.19
N LYS A 60 -0.45 -21.63 2.99
CA LYS A 60 -0.79 -22.30 1.73
C LYS A 60 0.29 -23.26 1.22
N GLY A 61 1.48 -23.26 1.82
CA GLY A 61 2.63 -24.03 1.35
C GLY A 61 3.47 -23.32 0.29
N GLU A 62 3.20 -22.03 0.03
CA GLU A 62 3.93 -21.22 -0.93
C GLU A 62 5.02 -20.40 -0.20
N GLN A 63 6.27 -20.50 -0.66
CA GLN A 63 7.36 -19.65 -0.16
C GLN A 63 7.58 -18.48 -1.12
N ILE A 64 7.12 -17.30 -0.72
CA ILE A 64 7.30 -16.06 -1.45
C ILE A 64 8.54 -15.30 -0.96
N SER A 65 9.27 -14.69 -1.89
CA SER A 65 10.45 -13.89 -1.57
C SER A 65 10.05 -12.57 -0.90
N HIS A 66 10.97 -11.98 -0.12
CA HIS A 66 10.73 -10.69 0.53
C HIS A 66 10.40 -9.57 -0.46
N LYS A 67 10.99 -9.60 -1.67
CA LYS A 67 10.68 -8.63 -2.73
C LYS A 67 9.25 -8.78 -3.25
N GLU A 68 8.77 -10.01 -3.39
CA GLU A 68 7.41 -10.29 -3.83
C GLU A 68 6.39 -9.87 -2.77
N ILE A 69 6.69 -10.11 -1.49
CA ILE A 69 5.85 -9.63 -0.37
C ILE A 69 5.68 -8.12 -0.46
N GLN A 70 6.77 -7.36 -0.67
CA GLN A 70 6.69 -5.89 -0.79
C GLN A 70 5.86 -5.43 -2.00
N LEU A 71 5.99 -6.13 -3.13
CA LEU A 71 5.23 -5.83 -4.34
C LEU A 71 3.73 -6.10 -4.13
N LEU A 72 3.40 -7.26 -3.57
CA LEU A 72 2.03 -7.65 -3.22
C LEU A 72 1.43 -6.68 -2.20
N GLU A 73 2.17 -6.33 -1.16
CA GLU A 73 1.73 -5.37 -0.15
C GLU A 73 1.42 -4.01 -0.77
N LYS A 74 2.25 -3.52 -1.70
CA LYS A 74 1.97 -2.28 -2.42
C LYS A 74 0.71 -2.40 -3.27
N ASN A 75 0.57 -3.49 -4.03
CA ASN A 75 -0.58 -3.72 -4.89
C ASN A 75 -1.89 -3.80 -4.08
N TYR A 76 -1.92 -4.62 -3.02
CA TYR A 76 -3.10 -4.78 -2.17
C TYR A 76 -3.45 -3.49 -1.43
N ARG A 77 -2.48 -2.71 -0.95
CA ARG A 77 -2.76 -1.40 -0.33
C ARG A 77 -3.44 -0.42 -1.28
N GLN A 78 -3.10 -0.45 -2.56
CA GLN A 78 -3.58 0.51 -3.55
C GLN A 78 -4.89 0.08 -4.22
N ASN A 79 -5.07 -1.22 -4.46
CA ASN A 79 -6.18 -1.76 -5.26
C ASN A 79 -7.20 -2.54 -4.43
N GLU A 80 -6.77 -3.31 -3.43
CA GLU A 80 -7.62 -4.27 -2.70
C GLU A 80 -7.28 -4.31 -1.20
N PRO A 81 -7.49 -3.22 -0.44
CA PRO A 81 -7.10 -3.15 0.96
C PRO A 81 -7.88 -4.13 1.86
N GLU A 82 -9.05 -4.57 1.42
CA GLU A 82 -9.88 -5.54 2.14
C GLU A 82 -9.27 -6.95 2.18
N GLN A 83 -8.41 -7.30 1.21
CA GLN A 83 -7.74 -8.60 1.20
C GLN A 83 -6.90 -8.85 2.45
N PHE A 84 -6.34 -7.80 3.07
CA PHE A 84 -5.58 -7.96 4.32
C PHE A 84 -6.44 -8.53 5.46
N LEU A 85 -7.72 -8.13 5.54
CA LEU A 85 -8.65 -8.65 6.54
C LEU A 85 -9.05 -10.08 6.22
N ALA A 86 -9.38 -10.36 4.96
CA ALA A 86 -9.73 -11.71 4.52
C ALA A 86 -8.58 -12.72 4.70
N MET A 87 -7.34 -12.32 4.40
CA MET A 87 -6.15 -13.12 4.65
C MET A 87 -5.95 -13.38 6.14
N TYR A 88 -6.14 -12.35 6.98
CA TYR A 88 -6.02 -12.49 8.42
C TYR A 88 -7.09 -13.42 9.02
N ASP A 89 -8.35 -13.30 8.60
CA ASP A 89 -9.43 -14.18 9.02
C ASP A 89 -9.14 -15.64 8.62
N ALA A 90 -8.66 -15.88 7.40
CA ALA A 90 -8.26 -17.22 6.96
C ALA A 90 -7.10 -17.81 7.80
N ILE A 91 -6.13 -16.99 8.21
CA ILE A 91 -5.06 -17.41 9.12
C ILE A 91 -5.65 -17.80 10.49
N ARG A 92 -6.54 -16.96 11.03
CA ARG A 92 -7.16 -17.17 12.36
C ARG A 92 -8.04 -18.42 12.39
N ASP A 93 -8.81 -18.67 11.34
CA ASP A 93 -9.69 -19.85 11.29
C ASP A 93 -8.87 -21.13 11.14
N LYS A 94 -7.77 -21.08 10.38
CA LYS A 94 -6.84 -22.21 10.27
C LYS A 94 -6.11 -22.49 11.59
N SER A 95 -5.77 -21.47 12.38
CA SER A 95 -5.16 -21.68 13.70
C SER A 95 -6.14 -22.34 14.67
N LYS A 96 -7.42 -21.93 14.65
CA LYS A 96 -8.46 -22.54 15.50
C LYS A 96 -8.74 -24.00 15.17
N ASN A 97 -8.69 -24.38 13.89
CA ASN A 97 -8.91 -25.78 13.47
C ASN A 97 -7.70 -26.70 13.71
N LYS A 98 -6.57 -26.17 14.18
CA LYS A 98 -5.37 -26.93 14.52
C LYS A 98 -5.21 -27.18 16.03
N GLU A 99 -6.06 -26.56 16.86
CA GLU A 99 -6.27 -26.93 18.26
C GLU A 99 -7.30 -28.06 18.35
#